data_AF-A0A7G8BJN5-F1
#
_entry.id   AF-A0A7G8BJN5-F1
#
_cell.length_a   1.000
_cell.length_b   1.000
_cell.length_c   1.000
_cell.angle_alpha   90.00
_cell.angle_beta   90.00
_cell.angle_gamma   90.00
#
_symmetry.space_group_name_H-M   'P 1'
#
loop_
_entity.id
_entity.type
_entity.pdbx_description
1 polymer ?
#
loop_
_entity_poly.entity_id
_entity_poly.type
_entity_poly.pdbx_seq_one_letter_code
_entity_poly.pdbx_strand_id
1 'polypeptide(L)'
;MKRIRKYFGIITTALALTTVAAAESEIQNVSQLVAADAVLLQNVDARTVKQGDTVKARLTESVHIAGDTKLPHNTLLIGHIDEVQPSGNDGISRVVLTFDRAQLVNGQQITIKSTIVGVYPDGTDENDLMHPSLNPDLKVYQEPSSRHGYALSSNVADSSSGTLSANGKDVHLKKQTELVFALAPVAGATFASAGK
;
A
#
# COMPACT_ATOMS: atom_id res chain seq x y z
N MET A 1 -76.43 20.51 27.29
CA MET A 1 -76.25 19.31 28.16
C MET A 1 -75.97 18.14 27.23
N LYS A 2 -74.96 17.26 27.30
CA LYS A 2 -74.08 16.66 28.34
C LYS A 2 -72.69 16.48 27.67
N ARG A 3 -71.58 17.08 28.12
CA ARG A 3 -70.60 16.69 29.17
C ARG A 3 -69.97 15.28 29.10
N ILE A 4 -68.68 15.29 28.69
CA ILE A 4 -67.47 14.79 29.41
C ILE A 4 -67.07 13.29 29.31
N ARG A 5 -65.84 13.05 28.80
CA ARG A 5 -64.65 12.40 29.44
C ARG A 5 -63.67 11.99 28.30
N LYS A 6 -62.57 12.71 28.03
CA LYS A 6 -61.17 12.48 28.51
C LYS A 6 -60.83 10.98 28.72
N TYR A 7 -59.77 10.47 28.08
CA TYR A 7 -58.41 10.31 28.62
C TYR A 7 -57.52 9.54 27.61
N PHE A 8 -56.31 10.08 27.39
CA PHE A 8 -54.99 9.40 27.34
C PHE A 8 -54.87 8.15 26.45
N GLY A 9 -54.01 8.06 25.45
CA GLY A 9 -52.63 8.53 25.37
C GLY A 9 -51.76 7.31 25.05
N ILE A 10 -51.20 7.21 23.84
CA ILE A 10 -50.21 6.19 23.44
C ILE A 10 -49.24 6.89 22.47
N ILE A 11 -48.14 7.40 23.02
CA ILE A 11 -46.77 6.87 22.90
C ILE A 11 -46.19 7.11 21.50
N THR A 12 -45.38 8.16 21.46
CA THR A 12 -44.39 8.50 20.45
C THR A 12 -43.35 7.39 20.34
N THR A 13 -43.28 6.71 19.20
CA THR A 13 -42.06 6.00 18.79
C THR A 13 -41.39 6.81 17.70
N ALA A 14 -40.40 7.61 18.11
CA ALA A 14 -39.46 8.22 17.19
C ALA A 14 -38.59 7.10 16.60
N LEU A 15 -38.78 6.81 15.31
CA LEU A 15 -37.87 5.96 14.57
C LEU A 15 -36.64 6.81 14.23
N ALA A 16 -35.62 6.73 15.06
CA ALA A 16 -34.31 7.29 14.74
C ALA A 16 -33.69 6.43 13.63
N LEU A 17 -33.80 6.89 12.38
CA LEU A 17 -33.00 6.38 11.27
C LEU A 17 -31.55 6.82 11.50
N THR A 18 -30.76 5.95 12.14
CA THR A 18 -29.31 6.05 12.10
C THR A 18 -28.87 5.78 10.67
N THR A 19 -28.67 6.84 9.89
CA THR A 19 -27.93 6.78 8.64
C THR A 19 -26.50 6.39 8.99
N VAL A 20 -26.12 5.14 8.72
CA VAL A 20 -24.71 4.76 8.65
C VAL A 20 -24.19 5.47 7.39
N ALA A 21 -23.50 6.59 7.59
CA ALA A 21 -22.66 7.15 6.55
C ALA A 21 -21.62 6.08 6.21
N ALA A 22 -21.74 5.48 5.03
CA ALA A 22 -20.64 4.77 4.43
C ALA A 22 -19.52 5.81 4.24
N ALA A 23 -18.55 5.82 5.15
CA ALA A 23 -17.29 6.47 4.90
C ALA A 23 -16.59 5.65 3.82
N GLU A 24 -16.93 5.92 2.57
CA GLU A 24 -16.05 5.62 1.45
C GLU A 24 -14.80 6.48 1.71
N SER A 25 -13.76 5.85 2.25
CA SER A 25 -12.44 6.47 2.38
C SER A 25 -11.90 6.70 0.98
N GLU A 26 -12.35 7.81 0.41
CA GLU A 26 -12.00 8.34 -0.87
C GLU A 26 -10.52 8.75 -0.83
N ILE A 27 -9.65 7.91 -1.40
CA ILE A 27 -8.25 8.29 -1.70
C ILE A 27 -8.29 9.29 -2.87
N GLN A 28 -8.77 10.51 -2.62
CA GLN A 28 -9.10 11.52 -3.65
C GLN A 28 -7.93 12.43 -4.05
N ASN A 29 -6.68 12.09 -3.71
CA ASN A 29 -5.53 12.93 -4.07
C ASN A 29 -4.34 12.11 -4.61
N VAL A 30 -4.60 11.35 -5.67
CA VAL A 30 -3.55 10.69 -6.49
C VAL A 30 -2.92 11.67 -7.50
N SER A 31 -3.31 12.95 -7.48
CA SER A 31 -2.89 13.97 -8.45
C SER A 31 -1.40 14.34 -8.39
N GLN A 32 -0.68 13.93 -7.35
CA GLN A 32 0.74 14.22 -7.16
C GLN A 32 1.50 12.96 -6.73
N LEU A 33 1.61 12.01 -7.66
CA LEU A 33 2.49 10.86 -7.52
C LEU A 33 3.96 11.28 -7.60
N VAL A 34 4.79 10.71 -6.73
CA VAL A 34 6.23 10.97 -6.69
C VAL A 34 6.99 9.64 -6.75
N ALA A 35 8.03 9.59 -7.59
CA ALA A 35 8.89 8.42 -7.70
C ALA A 35 9.76 8.30 -6.44
N ALA A 36 9.95 7.09 -5.94
CA ALA A 36 10.82 6.84 -4.80
C ALA A 36 11.47 5.47 -4.91
N ASP A 37 12.78 5.43 -4.71
CA ASP A 37 13.57 4.21 -4.76
C ASP A 37 13.82 3.69 -3.35
N ALA A 38 13.72 2.37 -3.20
CA ALA A 38 13.87 1.73 -1.90
C ALA A 38 14.42 0.31 -1.99
N VAL A 39 15.21 -0.06 -0.99
CA VAL A 39 15.72 -1.42 -0.84
C VAL A 39 14.88 -2.22 0.14
N LEU A 40 14.55 -3.46 -0.22
CA LEU A 40 13.87 -4.39 0.66
C LEU A 40 14.80 -4.82 1.82
N LEU A 41 14.28 -4.80 3.05
CA LEU A 41 15.08 -5.07 4.26
C LEU A 41 15.07 -6.54 4.71
N GLN A 42 14.21 -7.36 4.11
CA GLN A 42 14.06 -8.79 4.41
C GLN A 42 13.86 -9.59 3.13
N ASN A 43 13.93 -10.92 3.23
CA ASN A 43 13.47 -11.79 2.15
C ASN A 43 11.94 -11.85 2.16
N VAL A 44 11.32 -11.92 0.98
CA VAL A 44 9.90 -12.25 0.81
C VAL A 44 9.83 -13.46 -0.11
N ASP A 45 9.50 -14.60 0.48
CA ASP A 45 9.45 -15.89 -0.21
C ASP A 45 8.04 -16.49 -0.02
N ALA A 46 7.36 -16.78 -1.13
CA ALA A 46 5.99 -17.27 -1.13
C ALA A 46 5.77 -18.57 -0.33
N ARG A 47 6.81 -19.36 -0.06
CA ARG A 47 6.71 -20.58 0.77
C ARG A 47 6.73 -20.30 2.27
N THR A 48 7.36 -19.19 2.68
CA THR A 48 7.67 -18.94 4.09
C THR A 48 6.83 -17.82 4.69
N VAL A 49 6.53 -16.80 3.89
CA VAL A 49 5.71 -15.66 4.32
C VAL A 49 4.23 -16.04 4.35
N LYS A 50 3.46 -15.30 5.14
CA LYS A 50 2.03 -15.49 5.36
C LYS A 50 1.31 -14.16 5.27
N GLN A 51 0.01 -14.22 4.99
CA GLN A 51 -0.86 -13.05 5.07
C GLN A 51 -0.73 -12.37 6.44
N GLY A 52 -0.60 -11.05 6.44
CA GLY A 52 -0.39 -10.20 7.62
C GLY A 52 1.08 -10.02 8.04
N ASP A 53 2.02 -10.78 7.46
CA ASP A 53 3.44 -10.59 7.76
C ASP A 53 3.89 -9.18 7.37
N THR A 54 4.66 -8.53 8.24
CA THR A 54 5.17 -7.19 7.98
C THR A 54 6.27 -7.23 6.93
N VAL A 55 6.25 -6.29 5.99
CA VAL A 55 7.31 -6.06 5.00
C VAL A 55 7.87 -4.65 5.17
N LYS A 56 9.19 -4.48 5.06
CA LYS A 56 9.85 -3.18 5.14
C LYS A 56 10.79 -2.95 3.98
N ALA A 57 10.70 -1.76 3.39
CA ALA A 57 11.66 -1.23 2.45
C ALA A 57 12.24 0.08 3.01
N ARG A 58 13.47 0.42 2.64
CA ARG A 58 14.16 1.63 3.09
C ARG A 58 14.45 2.51 1.91
N LEU A 59 13.99 3.77 1.96
CA LEU A 59 14.30 4.74 0.91
C LEU A 59 15.81 4.93 0.76
N THR A 60 16.29 4.90 -0.48
CA THR A 60 17.69 5.14 -0.86
C THR A 60 17.99 6.63 -1.03
N GLU A 61 16.97 7.45 -1.25
CA GLU A 61 17.09 8.90 -1.37
C GLU A 61 16.00 9.65 -0.59
N SER A 62 16.12 10.98 -0.52
CA SER A 62 15.06 11.82 0.06
C SER A 62 14.03 12.18 -1.02
N VAL A 63 12.75 12.01 -0.72
CA VAL A 63 11.66 12.39 -1.64
C VAL A 63 10.73 13.41 -0.99
N HIS A 64 10.18 14.31 -1.79
CA HIS A 64 9.17 15.28 -1.36
C HIS A 64 7.83 14.86 -1.92
N ILE A 65 6.92 14.43 -1.07
CA ILE A 65 5.55 14.14 -1.46
C ILE A 65 4.68 15.38 -1.28
N ALA A 66 3.51 15.38 -1.91
CA ALA A 66 2.56 16.49 -1.85
C ALA A 66 2.24 16.95 -0.42
N GLY A 67 1.94 18.24 -0.26
CA GLY A 67 1.69 18.86 1.04
C GLY A 67 2.95 19.13 1.85
N ASP A 68 4.07 19.48 1.19
CA ASP A 68 5.37 19.81 1.78
C ASP A 68 5.96 18.74 2.72
N THR A 69 5.50 17.49 2.58
CA THR A 69 5.98 16.39 3.41
C THR A 69 7.24 15.82 2.80
N LYS A 70 8.37 16.03 3.47
CA LYS A 70 9.65 15.42 3.12
C LYS A 70 9.79 14.05 3.77
N LEU A 71 10.11 13.04 2.96
CA LEU A 71 10.57 11.73 3.42
C LEU A 71 12.09 11.69 3.28
N PRO A 72 12.85 11.78 4.38
CA PRO A 72 14.31 11.73 4.29
C PRO A 72 14.81 10.37 3.80
N HIS A 73 16.03 10.35 3.27
CA HIS A 73 16.81 9.11 3.11
C HIS A 73 16.74 8.28 4.41
N ASN A 74 16.72 6.96 4.28
CA ASN A 74 16.50 5.99 5.36
C ASN A 74 15.11 5.97 5.99
N THR A 75 14.12 6.70 5.45
CA THR A 75 12.71 6.47 5.82
C THR A 75 12.33 5.03 5.52
N LEU A 76 11.63 4.38 6.45
CA LEU A 76 11.14 3.02 6.28
C LEU A 76 9.73 3.04 5.69
N LEU A 77 9.56 2.49 4.50
CA LEU A 77 8.26 2.13 3.97
C LEU A 77 7.84 0.80 4.61
N ILE A 78 6.76 0.83 5.37
CA ILE A 78 6.23 -0.31 6.12
C ILE A 78 4.94 -0.76 5.48
N GLY A 79 4.84 -2.07 5.28
CA GLY A 79 3.72 -2.72 4.66
C GLY A 79 3.44 -4.08 5.26
N HIS A 80 2.57 -4.82 4.57
CA HIS A 80 2.20 -6.18 4.92
C HIS A 80 1.94 -7.03 3.67
N ILE A 81 1.96 -8.34 3.87
CA ILE A 81 1.52 -9.31 2.88
C ILE A 81 -0.01 -9.41 2.92
N ASP A 82 -0.69 -9.14 1.82
CA ASP A 82 -2.16 -9.25 1.74
C ASP A 82 -2.61 -10.66 1.41
N GLU A 83 -1.85 -11.34 0.55
CA GLU A 83 -2.15 -12.68 0.08
C GLU A 83 -0.87 -13.40 -0.34
N VAL A 84 -0.83 -14.71 -0.10
CA VAL A 84 0.26 -15.60 -0.53
C VAL A 84 -0.31 -16.85 -1.14
N GLN A 85 0.21 -17.20 -2.31
CA GLN A 85 0.00 -18.47 -2.96
C GLN A 85 1.36 -19.03 -3.39
N PRO A 86 1.91 -20.03 -2.69
CA PRO A 86 3.11 -20.71 -3.15
C PRO A 86 2.84 -21.46 -4.47
N SER A 87 3.90 -21.71 -5.23
CA SER A 87 3.84 -22.62 -6.37
C SER A 87 3.56 -24.04 -5.86
N GLY A 88 2.46 -24.62 -6.33
CA GLY A 88 2.14 -26.04 -6.15
C GLY A 88 2.90 -26.89 -7.18
N ASN A 89 2.25 -27.94 -7.70
CA ASN A 89 2.76 -28.76 -8.81
C ASN A 89 2.86 -27.92 -10.11
N ASP A 90 3.93 -27.15 -10.24
CA ASP A 90 4.24 -26.26 -11.37
C ASP A 90 3.20 -25.14 -11.60
N GLY A 91 2.44 -24.81 -10.56
CA GLY A 91 1.45 -23.73 -10.59
C GLY A 91 2.07 -22.33 -10.52
N ILE A 92 1.25 -21.33 -10.80
CA ILE A 92 1.63 -19.92 -10.62
C ILE A 92 1.69 -19.62 -9.13
N SER A 93 2.84 -19.15 -8.65
CA SER A 93 2.96 -18.54 -7.33
C SER A 93 2.60 -17.06 -7.39
N ARG A 94 2.10 -16.52 -6.27
CA ARG A 94 1.68 -15.13 -6.14
C ARG A 94 1.93 -14.59 -4.74
N VAL A 95 2.38 -13.35 -4.66
CA VAL A 95 2.48 -12.58 -3.41
C VAL A 95 1.90 -11.20 -3.68
N VAL A 96 0.92 -10.79 -2.88
CA VAL A 96 0.29 -9.47 -2.93
C VAL A 96 0.82 -8.64 -1.75
N LEU A 97 1.27 -7.42 -2.04
CA LEU A 97 1.93 -6.54 -1.08
C LEU A 97 1.20 -5.20 -0.97
N THR A 98 1.05 -4.70 0.25
CA THR A 98 0.62 -3.32 0.52
C THR A 98 1.63 -2.61 1.40
N PHE A 99 2.13 -1.46 0.95
CA PHE A 99 2.92 -0.51 1.74
C PHE A 99 2.07 0.74 2.01
N ASP A 100 1.66 0.89 3.26
CA ASP A 100 0.66 1.89 3.69
C ASP A 100 1.22 2.96 4.65
N ARG A 101 2.46 2.77 5.11
CA ARG A 101 3.08 3.65 6.11
C ARG A 101 4.50 4.01 5.74
N ALA A 102 4.88 5.24 6.02
CA ALA A 102 6.27 5.66 6.08
C ALA A 102 6.63 6.02 7.52
N GLN A 103 7.69 5.43 8.04
CA GLN A 103 8.29 5.80 9.32
C GLN A 103 9.57 6.58 9.07
N LEU A 104 9.53 7.87 9.39
CA LEU A 104 10.66 8.78 9.27
C LEU A 104 11.76 8.40 10.27
N VAL A 105 12.96 8.91 10.03
CA VAL A 105 14.15 8.69 10.88
C VAL A 105 13.97 9.11 12.34
N ASN A 106 13.08 10.08 12.60
CA ASN A 106 12.73 10.54 13.95
C ASN A 106 11.66 9.65 14.64
N GLY A 107 11.22 8.57 13.99
CA GLY A 107 10.19 7.65 14.48
C GLY A 107 8.76 8.07 14.15
N GLN A 108 8.54 9.27 13.59
CA GLN A 108 7.22 9.72 13.18
C GLN A 108 6.67 8.83 12.06
N GLN A 109 5.41 8.41 12.19
CA GLN A 109 4.72 7.65 11.16
C GLN A 109 3.74 8.52 10.40
N ILE A 110 3.69 8.31 9.09
CA ILE A 110 2.73 8.91 8.17
C ILE A 110 2.05 7.82 7.37
N THR A 111 0.77 8.03 7.06
CA THR A 111 0.03 7.16 6.14
C THR A 111 0.30 7.60 4.72
N ILE A 112 0.64 6.65 3.86
CA ILE A 112 0.94 6.88 2.45
C ILE A 112 0.18 5.87 1.60
N LYS A 113 -0.10 6.25 0.35
CA LYS A 113 -0.40 5.29 -0.70
C LYS A 113 0.86 5.04 -1.49
N SER A 114 1.21 3.77 -1.65
CA SER A 114 2.39 3.35 -2.39
C SER A 114 1.98 2.36 -3.48
N THR A 115 2.47 2.55 -4.69
CA THR A 115 2.35 1.58 -5.79
C THR A 115 3.76 1.18 -6.22
N ILE A 116 4.06 -0.12 -6.26
CA ILE A 116 5.34 -0.61 -6.78
C ILE A 116 5.27 -0.50 -8.29
N VAL A 117 6.19 0.25 -8.88
CA VAL A 117 6.26 0.49 -10.33
C VAL A 117 7.47 -0.16 -10.99
N GLY A 118 8.35 -0.77 -10.20
CA GLY A 118 9.45 -1.61 -10.69
C GLY A 118 10.05 -2.45 -9.57
N VAL A 119 10.49 -3.65 -9.90
CA VAL A 119 11.20 -4.55 -8.99
C VAL A 119 12.47 -5.05 -9.68
N TYR A 120 13.62 -4.88 -9.03
CA TYR A 120 14.91 -5.21 -9.59
C TYR A 120 15.75 -6.01 -8.58
N PRO A 121 16.63 -6.91 -9.04
CA PRO A 121 17.53 -7.64 -8.16
C PRO A 121 18.53 -6.68 -7.50
N ASP A 122 19.11 -7.12 -6.39
CA ASP A 122 20.22 -6.43 -5.73
C ASP A 122 21.37 -6.17 -6.73
N GLY A 123 22.05 -5.04 -6.56
CA GLY A 123 23.15 -4.58 -7.41
C GLY A 123 22.69 -4.22 -8.83
N THR A 124 21.43 -3.83 -9.01
CA THR A 124 21.01 -3.14 -10.24
C THR A 124 21.51 -1.71 -10.19
N ASP A 125 22.20 -1.26 -11.23
CA ASP A 125 22.66 0.12 -11.32
C ASP A 125 21.46 1.07 -11.31
N GLU A 126 21.59 2.22 -10.63
CA GLU A 126 20.51 3.22 -10.53
C GLU A 126 20.02 3.70 -11.91
N ASN A 127 20.89 3.71 -12.91
CA ASN A 127 20.56 4.07 -14.30
C ASN A 127 19.71 3.00 -15.01
N ASP A 128 19.70 1.77 -14.50
CA ASP A 128 18.88 0.66 -15.03
C ASP A 128 17.50 0.57 -14.35
N LEU A 129 17.28 1.34 -13.27
CA LEU A 129 15.96 1.46 -12.65
C LEU A 129 15.05 2.26 -13.59
N MET A 130 13.99 1.62 -14.09
CA MET A 130 13.05 2.29 -14.98
C MET A 130 12.00 3.02 -14.17
N HIS A 131 11.95 4.34 -14.34
CA HIS A 131 10.95 5.18 -13.69
C HIS A 131 9.86 5.51 -14.73
N PRO A 132 8.68 4.87 -14.67
CA PRO A 132 7.62 5.17 -15.64
C PRO A 132 7.11 6.59 -15.45
N SER A 133 6.50 7.15 -16.50
CA SER A 133 5.79 8.42 -16.39
C SER A 133 4.61 8.28 -15.44
N LEU A 134 4.69 8.96 -14.30
CA LEU A 134 3.68 8.87 -13.24
C LEU A 134 2.41 9.63 -13.64
N ASN A 135 1.28 8.95 -13.53
CA ASN A 135 -0.04 9.50 -13.75
C ASN A 135 -1.08 8.76 -12.87
N PRO A 136 -2.22 9.37 -12.53
CA PRO A 136 -3.22 8.76 -11.64
C PRO A 136 -3.80 7.42 -12.15
N ASP A 137 -3.75 7.18 -13.46
CA ASP A 137 -4.26 5.97 -14.11
C ASP A 137 -3.15 4.94 -14.43
N LEU A 138 -1.96 5.11 -13.85
CA LEU A 138 -0.79 4.30 -14.15
C LEU A 138 -1.05 2.83 -13.78
N LYS A 139 -0.88 1.97 -14.80
CA LYS A 139 -0.84 0.51 -14.67
C LYS A 139 0.54 0.04 -15.09
N VAL A 140 1.14 -0.80 -14.26
CA VAL A 140 2.46 -1.37 -14.51
C VAL A 140 2.33 -2.86 -14.67
N TYR A 141 2.97 -3.36 -15.72
CA TYR A 141 3.23 -4.77 -15.89
C TYR A 141 4.70 -4.93 -16.29
N GLN A 142 5.47 -5.59 -15.43
CA GLN A 142 6.86 -5.93 -15.66
C GLN A 142 6.94 -7.45 -15.86
N GLU A 143 7.40 -7.87 -17.02
CA GLU A 143 7.60 -9.29 -17.33
C GLU A 143 8.69 -9.93 -16.46
N PRO A 144 8.64 -11.24 -16.22
CA PRO A 144 9.74 -11.95 -15.58
C PRO A 144 11.02 -11.82 -16.39
N SER A 145 12.13 -11.48 -15.74
CA SER A 145 13.45 -11.50 -16.37
C SER A 145 14.25 -12.74 -15.98
N SER A 146 15.33 -13.02 -16.72
CA SER A 146 16.29 -14.07 -16.37
C SER A 146 17.01 -13.81 -15.04
N ARG A 147 17.09 -12.55 -14.57
CA ARG A 147 17.81 -12.20 -13.33
C ARG A 147 17.04 -12.49 -12.06
N HIS A 148 15.70 -12.43 -12.09
CA HIS A 148 14.88 -12.57 -10.88
C HIS A 148 13.63 -13.45 -11.05
N GLY A 149 13.14 -13.65 -12.28
CA GLY A 149 12.23 -14.74 -12.60
C GLY A 149 10.77 -14.59 -12.16
N TYR A 150 10.38 -13.43 -11.64
CA TYR A 150 9.00 -13.09 -11.28
C TYR A 150 8.55 -11.84 -12.05
N ALA A 151 7.26 -11.76 -12.36
CA ALA A 151 6.59 -10.60 -12.90
C ALA A 151 6.09 -9.68 -11.78
N LEU A 152 5.86 -8.42 -12.11
CA LEU A 152 5.12 -7.46 -11.29
C LEU A 152 3.89 -6.98 -12.06
N SER A 153 2.73 -6.96 -11.41
CA SER A 153 1.54 -6.25 -11.86
C SER A 153 1.09 -5.29 -10.77
N SER A 154 0.83 -4.03 -11.13
CA SER A 154 0.30 -3.05 -10.19
C SER A 154 -0.53 -1.99 -10.92
N ASN A 155 -1.37 -1.32 -10.17
CA ASN A 155 -2.22 -0.24 -10.66
C ASN A 155 -2.37 0.77 -9.54
N VAL A 156 -2.13 2.05 -9.85
CA VAL A 156 -2.23 3.12 -8.87
C VAL A 156 -3.64 3.26 -8.32
N ALA A 157 -4.69 2.84 -9.03
CA ALA A 157 -6.05 2.85 -8.50
C ALA A 157 -6.30 1.76 -7.44
N ASP A 158 -5.49 0.68 -7.40
CA ASP A 158 -5.71 -0.45 -6.50
C ASP A 158 -5.40 -0.09 -5.04
N SER A 159 -5.91 -0.90 -4.12
CA SER A 159 -5.58 -0.80 -2.69
C SER A 159 -4.21 -1.39 -2.37
N SER A 160 -3.78 -2.40 -3.13
CA SER A 160 -2.47 -3.02 -2.98
C SER A 160 -1.38 -2.25 -3.70
N SER A 161 -0.17 -2.31 -3.18
CA SER A 161 1.00 -1.73 -3.85
C SER A 161 1.45 -2.53 -5.07
N GLY A 162 1.23 -3.84 -5.09
CA GLY A 162 1.54 -4.66 -6.26
C GLY A 162 1.39 -6.15 -6.01
N THR A 163 1.24 -6.89 -7.11
CA THR A 163 1.19 -8.34 -7.14
C THR A 163 2.43 -8.87 -7.87
N LEU A 164 3.19 -9.70 -7.20
CA LEU A 164 4.29 -10.45 -7.78
C LEU A 164 3.80 -11.85 -8.16
N SER A 165 4.24 -12.36 -9.30
CA SER A 165 3.91 -13.72 -9.72
C SER A 165 5.08 -14.42 -10.39
N ALA A 166 5.17 -15.74 -10.23
CA ALA A 166 6.15 -16.55 -10.93
C ALA A 166 5.53 -17.87 -11.37
N ASN A 167 5.86 -18.32 -12.58
CA ASN A 167 5.35 -19.58 -13.14
C ASN A 167 6.35 -20.72 -12.90
N GLY A 168 5.87 -21.88 -12.44
CA GLY A 168 6.69 -23.06 -12.17
C GLY A 168 7.69 -22.91 -11.03
N LYS A 169 7.63 -21.82 -10.27
CA LYS A 169 8.48 -21.53 -9.11
C LYS A 169 7.83 -20.50 -8.20
N ASP A 170 8.40 -20.33 -7.02
CA ASP A 170 7.95 -19.34 -6.04
C ASP A 170 8.49 -17.94 -6.32
N VAL A 171 7.66 -16.94 -6.04
CA VAL A 171 8.13 -15.57 -5.86
C VAL A 171 9.13 -15.57 -4.70
N HIS A 172 10.33 -15.08 -4.98
CA HIS A 172 11.41 -14.95 -4.01
C HIS A 172 12.13 -13.62 -4.22
N LEU A 173 11.74 -12.61 -3.43
CA LEU A 173 12.51 -11.37 -3.30
C LEU A 173 13.58 -11.58 -2.23
N LYS A 174 14.81 -11.19 -2.55
CA LYS A 174 15.90 -11.21 -1.58
C LYS A 174 15.91 -9.90 -0.81
N LYS A 175 16.47 -9.93 0.39
CA LYS A 175 16.95 -8.71 1.03
C LYS A 175 17.86 -7.97 0.04
N GLN A 176 17.74 -6.64 0.00
CA GLN A 176 18.37 -5.75 -0.99
C GLN A 176 17.78 -5.82 -2.40
N THR A 177 16.66 -6.52 -2.63
CA THR A 177 15.85 -6.26 -3.83
C THR A 177 15.50 -4.77 -3.89
N GLU A 178 15.77 -4.16 -5.04
CA GLU A 178 15.45 -2.76 -5.33
C GLU A 178 14.00 -2.66 -5.77
N LEU A 179 13.29 -1.68 -5.22
CA LEU A 179 11.89 -1.39 -5.49
C LEU A 179 11.76 0.07 -5.88
N VAL A 180 11.11 0.32 -7.01
CA VAL A 180 10.72 1.66 -7.43
C VAL A 180 9.24 1.84 -7.10
N PHE A 181 8.90 2.94 -6.45
CA PHE A 181 7.55 3.26 -6.00
C PHE A 181 7.02 4.52 -6.67
N ALA A 182 5.70 4.57 -6.85
CA ALA A 182 4.93 5.79 -6.96
C ALA A 182 4.23 6.04 -5.62
N LEU A 183 4.58 7.13 -4.95
CA LEU A 183 4.07 7.52 -3.63
C LEU A 183 3.08 8.68 -3.75
N ALA A 184 2.00 8.62 -2.97
CA ALA A 184 1.09 9.74 -2.75
C ALA A 184 0.73 9.84 -1.26
N PRO A 185 0.52 11.05 -0.71
CA PRO A 185 -0.06 11.18 0.63
C PRO A 185 -1.51 10.69 0.64
N VAL A 186 -1.94 10.10 1.74
CA VAL A 186 -3.38 9.85 1.96
C VAL A 186 -3.99 11.13 2.52
N ALA A 187 -5.03 11.63 1.86
CA ALA A 187 -5.75 12.82 2.31
C ALA A 187 -6.29 12.60 3.73
N GLY A 188 -5.97 13.52 4.64
CA GLY A 188 -6.35 13.40 6.06
C GLY A 188 -5.40 12.57 6.92
N ALA A 189 -4.16 12.28 6.47
CA ALA A 189 -3.15 11.61 7.28
C ALA A 189 -2.90 12.37 8.60
N THR A 190 -3.53 11.91 9.67
CA THR A 190 -3.29 12.38 11.03
C THR A 190 -1.87 11.98 11.42
N PHE A 191 -1.00 12.97 11.64
CA PHE A 191 0.33 12.73 12.19
C PHE A 191 0.16 12.24 13.63
N ALA A 192 0.21 10.91 13.83
CA ALA A 192 0.21 10.35 15.17
C ALA A 192 1.52 10.77 15.86
N SER A 193 1.41 11.75 16.76
CA SER A 193 2.51 12.13 17.65
C SER A 193 2.86 10.91 18.50
N ALA A 194 4.09 10.41 18.34
CA ALA A 194 4.65 9.47 19.31
C ALA A 194 4.68 10.20 20.66
N GLY A 195 3.84 9.76 21.59
CA GLY A 195 3.83 10.24 22.96
C GLY A 195 5.22 10.07 23.57
N LYS A 196 5.69 11.14 24.21
CA LYS A 196 6.98 11.20 24.92
C LYS A 196 7.10 10.16 26.00
#